data_AF-A0A6I1ZSZ3-F1
#
_entry.id   AF-A0A6I1ZSZ3-F1
#
_cell.length_a   1.000
_cell.length_b   1.000
_cell.length_c   1.000
_cell.angle_alpha   90.00
_cell.angle_beta   90.00
_cell.angle_gamma   90.00
#
_symmetry.space_group_name_H-M   'P 1'
#
loop_
_entity.id
_entity.type
_entity.pdbx_description
1 polymer ?
#
loop_
_entity_poly.entity_id
_entity_poly.type
_entity_poly.pdbx_seq_one_letter_code
_entity_poly.pdbx_strand_id
1 'polypeptide(L)' 'MSYSFWFVGDGIEPIHVFRSKSRAEDKLNRIKEKESGNTDDYDVYSIELEELEDYPEEWELVNQNDLL' A
#
# COMPACT_ATOMS: atom_id res chain seq x y z
N MET A 1 14.60 -14.89 -3.75
CA MET A 1 13.19 -14.74 -3.35
C MET A 1 12.96 -13.24 -3.35
N SER A 2 12.21 -12.72 -4.33
CA SER A 2 11.89 -11.30 -4.37
C SER A 2 10.96 -10.99 -3.20
N TYR A 3 11.27 -9.93 -2.45
CA TYR A 3 10.47 -9.46 -1.34
C TYR A 3 9.61 -8.31 -1.85
N SER A 4 8.29 -8.43 -1.80
CA SER A 4 7.39 -7.39 -2.29
C SER A 4 6.54 -6.85 -1.16
N PHE A 5 6.38 -5.53 -1.15
CA PHE A 5 5.46 -4.82 -0.27
C PHE A 5 4.17 -4.52 -1.02
N TRP A 6 3.05 -4.57 -0.29
CA TRP A 6 1.72 -4.32 -0.80
C TRP A 6 1.22 -3.00 -0.24
N PHE A 7 0.94 -2.05 -1.11
CA PHE A 7 0.51 -0.72 -0.75
C PHE A 7 -0.98 -0.55 -1.01
N VAL A 8 -1.61 0.32 -0.23
CA VAL A 8 -2.94 0.86 -0.49
C VAL A 8 -2.75 2.35 -0.70
N GLY A 9 -3.00 2.84 -1.90
CA GLY A 9 -3.01 4.26 -2.23
C GLY A 9 -4.43 4.79 -2.43
N ASP A 10 -4.59 6.11 -2.41
CA ASP A 10 -5.82 6.82 -2.79
C ASP A 10 -5.76 7.44 -4.19
N GLY A 11 -4.80 7.00 -5.01
CA GLY A 11 -4.55 7.55 -6.35
C GLY A 11 -3.67 8.80 -6.37
N ILE A 12 -3.33 9.35 -5.19
CA ILE A 12 -2.37 10.47 -5.04
C ILE A 12 -1.10 9.96 -4.38
N GLU A 13 -1.22 9.26 -3.25
CA GLU A 13 -0.08 8.83 -2.43
C GLU A 13 -0.30 7.44 -1.79
N PRO A 14 0.77 6.72 -1.41
CA PRO A 14 0.66 5.52 -0.59
C PRO A 14 0.22 5.85 0.83
N ILE A 15 -0.90 5.27 1.30
CA ILE A 15 -1.43 5.53 2.64
C ILE A 15 -1.08 4.40 3.62
N HIS A 16 -1.09 3.16 3.14
CA HIS A 16 -0.81 1.98 3.96
C HIS A 16 0.08 0.98 3.25
N VAL A 17 0.88 0.25 4.03
CA VAL A 17 1.79 -0.78 3.52
C VAL A 17 1.68 -2.07 4.31
N PHE A 18 1.80 -3.20 3.62
CA PHE A 18 1.65 -4.53 4.17
C PHE A 18 2.64 -5.51 3.55
N ARG A 19 3.14 -6.47 4.35
CA ARG A 19 3.93 -7.61 3.86
C ARG A 19 3.09 -8.69 3.15
N SER A 20 1.77 -8.48 3.01
CA SER A 20 0.85 -9.48 2.44
C SER A 20 -0.30 -8.82 1.69
N LYS A 21 -0.54 -9.29 0.46
CA LYS A 21 -1.65 -8.87 -0.40
C LYS A 21 -3.00 -8.91 0.31
N SER A 22 -3.28 -10.03 0.99
CA SER A 22 -4.58 -10.24 1.65
C SER A 22 -4.85 -9.18 2.72
N ARG A 23 -3.80 -8.68 3.40
CA ARG A 23 -3.97 -7.59 4.38
C ARG A 23 -4.23 -6.24 3.72
N ALA A 24 -3.56 -5.96 2.60
CA ALA A 24 -3.80 -4.76 1.82
C ALA A 24 -5.23 -4.73 1.25
N GLU A 25 -5.69 -5.85 0.69
CA GLU A 25 -7.06 -6.00 0.19
C GLU A 25 -8.11 -5.89 1.31
N ASP A 26 -7.88 -6.50 2.47
CA ASP A 26 -8.78 -6.36 3.64
C ASP A 26 -8.87 -4.89 4.08
N LYS A 27 -7.74 -4.18 4.08
CA LYS A 27 -7.70 -2.74 4.39
C LYS A 27 -8.47 -1.92 3.35
N LEU A 28 -8.27 -2.18 2.07
CA LEU A 28 -9.00 -1.52 0.99
C LEU A 28 -10.52 -1.74 1.13
N ASN A 29 -10.96 -2.98 1.36
CA ASN A 29 -12.37 -3.28 1.56
C ASN A 29 -12.96 -2.51 2.75
N ARG A 30 -12.24 -2.43 3.87
CA ARG A 30 -12.69 -1.64 5.03
C ARG A 30 -12.77 -0.14 4.74
N ILE A 31 -11.90 0.39 3.88
CA ILE A 31 -11.98 1.78 3.42
C ILE A 31 -13.24 1.95 2.58
N LYS A 32 -13.46 1.07 1.59
CA LYS A 32 -14.65 1.06 0.72
C LYS A 32 -15.97 0.90 1.49
N GLU A 33 -15.98 0.12 2.58
CA GLU A 33 -17.16 -0.04 3.42
C GLU A 33 -17.44 1.18 4.32
N LYS A 34 -16.39 1.88 4.75
CA LYS A 34 -16.52 3.05 5.66
C LYS A 34 -16.80 4.34 4.90
N GLU A 35 -16.11 4.54 3.79
CA GLU A 35 -16.26 5.69 2.92
C GLU A 35 -17.39 5.36 1.92
N SER A 36 -18.63 5.70 2.28
CA SER A 36 -19.81 5.56 1.41
C SER A 36 -19.79 6.50 0.18
N GLY A 37 -18.61 6.96 -0.23
CA GLY A 37 -18.34 7.93 -1.29
C GLY A 37 -17.46 7.35 -2.41
N ASN A 38 -16.85 8.23 -3.21
CA ASN A 38 -16.09 7.88 -4.41
C ASN A 38 -14.75 7.21 -4.04
N THR A 39 -14.77 5.90 -3.78
CA THR A 39 -13.56 5.11 -3.45
C THR A 39 -12.89 4.49 -4.68
N ASP A 40 -13.27 4.94 -5.88
CA ASP A 40 -12.72 4.47 -7.16
C ASP A 40 -11.24 4.80 -7.31
N ASP A 41 -10.74 5.83 -6.63
CA ASP A 41 -9.33 6.23 -6.66
C ASP A 41 -8.46 5.34 -5.74
N TYR A 42 -9.05 4.59 -4.80
CA TYR A 42 -8.28 3.70 -3.93
C TYR A 42 -7.91 2.39 -4.64
N ASP A 43 -6.61 2.08 -4.67
CA ASP A 43 -6.10 0.87 -5.30
C ASP A 43 -5.02 0.17 -4.45
N VAL A 44 -4.84 -1.12 -4.73
CA VAL A 44 -3.81 -1.97 -4.13
C VAL A 44 -2.79 -2.35 -5.20
N TYR A 45 -1.54 -1.96 -4.98
CA TYR A 45 -0.42 -2.30 -5.84
C TYR A 45 0.74 -2.89 -5.04
N SER A 46 1.69 -3.50 -5.73
CA SER A 46 2.88 -4.07 -5.11
C SER A 46 4.14 -3.47 -5.70
N ILE A 47 5.12 -3.18 -4.85
CA ILE A 47 6.45 -2.75 -5.25
C ILE A 47 7.47 -3.75 -4.67
N GLU A 48 8.43 -4.18 -5.49
CA GLU A 48 9.51 -5.03 -5.02
C GLU A 48 10.51 -4.22 -4.18
N LEU A 49 11.11 -4.83 -3.15
CA LEU A 49 12.10 -4.15 -2.29
C LEU A 49 13.26 -3.54 -3.10
N GLU A 50 13.64 -4.18 -4.20
CA GLU A 50 14.70 -3.70 -5.10
C GLU A 50 14.27 -2.45 -5.89
N GLU A 51 12.97 -2.29 -6.15
CA GLU A 51 12.41 -1.12 -6.83
C GLU A 51 12.05 -0.01 -5.84
N LEU A 52 11.85 -0.34 -4.56
CA LEU A 52 11.39 0.59 -3.53
C LEU A 52 12.29 1.84 -3.39
N GLU A 53 13.58 1.72 -3.70
CA GLU A 53 14.51 2.85 -3.70
C GLU A 53 14.14 3.94 -4.73
N ASP A 54 13.43 3.58 -5.80
CA ASP A 54 12.92 4.50 -6.82
C ASP A 54 11.61 5.21 -6.39
N TYR A 55 11.00 4.77 -5.30
CA TYR A 55 9.70 5.21 -4.79
C TYR A 55 9.85 5.79 -3.37
N PRO A 56 10.23 7.08 -3.22
CA PRO A 56 10.61 7.65 -1.93
C PRO A 56 9.46 7.71 -0.92
N GLU A 57 8.22 7.90 -1.36
CA GLU A 57 7.04 7.96 -0.49
C GLU A 57 6.74 6.57 0.10
N GLU A 58 6.78 5.55 -0.74
CA GLU A 58 6.60 4.14 -0.38
C GLU A 58 7.75 3.65 0.51
N TRP A 59 8.99 4.03 0.20
CA TRP A 59 10.15 3.76 1.04
C TRP A 59 9.99 4.34 2.45
N GLU A 60 9.58 5.61 2.53
CA GLU A 60 9.33 6.27 3.80
C GLU A 60 8.23 5.53 4.58
N LEU A 61 7.14 5.16 3.92
CA LEU A 61 6.03 4.46 4.54
C LEU A 61 6.43 3.07 5.08
N VAL A 62 7.23 2.31 4.33
CA VAL A 62 7.79 1.03 4.77
C VAL A 62 8.64 1.21 6.03
N ASN A 63 9.51 2.22 6.02
CA ASN A 63 10.41 2.53 7.14
C ASN A 63 9.64 2.99 8.39
N GLN A 64 8.62 3.84 8.21
CA GLN A 64 7.73 4.28 9.29
C GLN A 64 6.95 3.12 9.94
N ASN A 65 6.64 2.07 9.18
CA ASN A 65 5.91 0.89 9.65
C ASN A 65 6.82 -0.25 10.14
N ASP A 66 8.14 -0.05 10.22
CA ASP A 66 9.13 -1.06 10.66
C ASP A 66 9.02 -2.37 9.83
N LEU A 67 8.76 -2.24 8.53
CA LEU A 67 8.57 -3.39 7.63
C LEU A 67 9.83 -3.80 6.86
N LEU A 68 10.96 -3.11 7.08
CA LEU A 68 12.28 -3.52 6.60
C LEU A 68 12.88 -4.68 7.41
#